data_AF-A0A6L9F1L2-F1
#
_entry.id   AF-A0A6L9F1L2-F1
#
_cell.length_a   1.000
_cell.length_b   1.000
_cell.length_c   1.000
_cell.angle_alpha   90.00
_cell.angle_beta   90.00
_cell.angle_gamma   90.00
#
_symmetry.space_group_name_H-M   'P 1'
#
loop_
_entity.id
_entity.type
_entity.pdbx_description
1 polymer ?
#
loop_
_entity_poly.entity_id
_entity_poly.type
_entity_poly.pdbx_seq_one_letter_code
_entity_poly.pdbx_strand_id
1 'polypeptide(L)'
;MESELNIISLLEEAEKLKLYQNLINQLNKDFNYANVQLDLVPEITPIALKKELEATVYWLIQEKFTDYLNLLYIIDVPEKEVKKLKGDDIATLSGQICFLILKREWQKVWYRNQYQ
;
A
#
# COMPACT_ATOMS: atom_id res chain seq x y z
N MET A 1 11.90 5.61 -20.46
CA MET A 1 11.02 4.74 -19.66
C MET A 1 11.28 5.08 -18.21
N GLU A 2 10.65 6.15 -17.74
CA GLU A 2 10.82 6.72 -16.41
C GLU A 2 9.40 7.07 -15.98
N SER A 3 8.76 6.19 -15.21
CA SER A 3 7.51 6.44 -14.43
C SER A 3 6.72 5.18 -14.03
N GLU A 4 7.28 3.97 -14.11
CA GLU A 4 6.59 2.82 -13.52
C GLU A 4 6.84 2.77 -12.00
N LEU A 5 5.80 3.16 -11.27
CA LEU A 5 5.61 2.89 -9.84
C LEU A 5 5.72 1.38 -9.59
N ASN A 6 6.93 0.86 -9.38
CA ASN A 6 7.12 -0.59 -9.27
C ASN A 6 6.98 -1.06 -7.82
N ILE A 7 5.77 -1.53 -7.48
CA ILE A 7 5.46 -2.20 -6.21
C ILE A 7 6.45 -3.32 -5.92
N ILE A 8 6.77 -4.16 -6.91
CA ILE A 8 7.65 -5.32 -6.73
C ILE A 8 9.04 -4.87 -6.30
N SER A 9 9.61 -3.84 -6.95
CA SER A 9 10.94 -3.33 -6.57
C SER A 9 11.00 -2.84 -5.12
N LEU A 10 9.93 -2.20 -4.62
CA LEU A 10 9.84 -1.78 -3.22
C LEU A 10 9.77 -2.97 -2.27
N LEU A 11 8.97 -3.99 -2.61
CA LEU A 11 8.85 -5.20 -1.80
C LEU A 11 10.17 -5.98 -1.77
N GLU A 12 10.86 -6.10 -2.89
CA GLU A 12 12.20 -6.70 -2.97
C GLU A 12 13.24 -5.93 -2.16
N GLU A 13 13.15 -4.59 -2.13
CA GLU A 13 14.00 -3.77 -1.26
C GLU A 13 13.74 -4.05 0.22
N ALA A 14 12.46 -4.16 0.62
CA ALA A 14 12.08 -4.53 1.97
C ALA A 14 12.58 -5.93 2.37
N GLU A 15 12.57 -6.90 1.43
CA GLU A 15 13.16 -8.22 1.64
C GLU A 15 14.68 -8.14 1.83
N LYS A 16 15.38 -7.43 0.93
CA LYS A 16 16.85 -7.24 1.01
C LYS A 16 17.29 -6.62 2.33
N LEU A 17 16.52 -5.67 2.84
CA LEU A 17 16.77 -5.01 4.12
C LEU A 17 16.27 -5.80 5.33
N LYS A 18 15.70 -6.99 5.14
CA LYS A 18 15.09 -7.84 6.19
C LYS A 18 13.99 -7.13 6.98
N LEU A 19 13.28 -6.21 6.32
CA LEU A 19 12.18 -5.41 6.88
C LEU A 19 10.80 -5.80 6.32
N TYR A 20 10.75 -6.80 5.44
CA TYR A 20 9.51 -7.24 4.80
C TYR A 20 8.43 -7.66 5.81
N GLN A 21 8.80 -8.40 6.87
CA GLN A 21 7.89 -8.75 7.95
C GLN A 21 7.34 -7.52 8.69
N ASN A 22 8.21 -6.53 8.95
CA ASN A 22 7.81 -5.28 9.57
C ASN A 22 6.82 -4.51 8.68
N LEU A 23 7.04 -4.53 7.36
CA LEU A 23 6.14 -3.92 6.38
C LEU A 23 4.76 -4.61 6.36
N ILE A 24 4.71 -5.94 6.37
CA ILE A 24 3.45 -6.70 6.46
C ILE A 24 2.69 -6.36 7.74
N ASN A 25 3.38 -6.39 8.88
CA ASN A 25 2.76 -6.07 10.18
C ASN A 25 2.21 -4.64 10.21
N GLN A 26 2.94 -3.71 9.59
CA GLN A 26 2.56 -2.33 9.51
C GLN A 26 1.35 -2.12 8.57
N LEU A 27 1.29 -2.80 7.43
CA LEU A 27 0.12 -2.84 6.55
C LEU A 27 -1.11 -3.38 7.29
N ASN A 28 -1.02 -4.56 7.89
CA ASN A 28 -2.13 -5.16 8.63
C ASN A 28 -2.64 -4.23 9.74
N LYS A 29 -1.73 -3.59 10.49
CA LYS A 29 -2.09 -2.66 11.55
C LYS A 29 -2.89 -1.48 11.03
N ASP A 30 -2.41 -0.80 10.00
CA ASP A 30 -3.04 0.43 9.50
C ASP A 30 -4.33 0.13 8.73
N PHE A 31 -4.42 -0.99 8.01
CA PHE A 31 -5.66 -1.47 7.41
C PHE A 31 -6.72 -1.81 8.47
N ASN A 32 -6.33 -2.49 9.55
CA ASN A 32 -7.24 -2.78 10.65
C ASN A 32 -7.75 -1.52 11.35
N TYR A 33 -6.91 -0.48 11.52
CA TYR A 33 -7.37 0.81 12.04
C TYR A 33 -8.35 1.51 11.10
N ALA A 34 -8.26 1.27 9.79
CA ALA A 34 -9.21 1.76 8.81
C ALA A 34 -10.50 0.92 8.73
N ASN A 35 -10.63 -0.09 9.59
CA ASN A 35 -11.72 -1.07 9.54
C ASN A 35 -11.78 -1.82 8.18
N VAL A 36 -10.63 -1.98 7.54
CA VAL A 36 -10.47 -2.75 6.30
C VAL A 36 -9.78 -4.06 6.61
N GLN A 37 -10.43 -5.17 6.28
CA GLN A 37 -9.86 -6.49 6.46
C GLN A 37 -8.92 -6.82 5.29
N LEU A 38 -7.62 -6.92 5.59
CA LEU A 38 -6.58 -7.34 4.64
C LEU A 38 -5.91 -8.66 5.06
N ASP A 39 -5.73 -8.89 6.37
CA ASP A 39 -5.24 -10.13 7.00
C ASP A 39 -4.07 -10.83 6.26
N LEU A 40 -3.03 -10.08 5.92
CA LEU A 40 -1.85 -10.63 5.25
C LEU A 40 -1.11 -11.59 6.19
N VAL A 41 -0.80 -12.79 5.69
CA VAL A 41 0.08 -13.72 6.41
C VAL A 41 1.54 -13.26 6.33
N PRO A 42 2.35 -13.45 7.40
CA PRO A 42 3.76 -13.09 7.43
C PRO A 42 4.58 -13.63 6.24
N GLU A 43 4.28 -14.83 5.74
CA GLU A 43 5.05 -15.51 4.69
C GLU A 43 4.54 -15.19 3.27
N ILE A 44 3.63 -14.22 3.11
CA ILE A 44 3.08 -13.88 1.80
C ILE A 44 4.17 -13.42 0.83
N THR A 45 4.18 -13.96 -0.39
CA THR A 45 5.18 -13.57 -1.40
C THR A 45 4.92 -12.14 -1.91
N PRO A 46 5.95 -11.40 -2.37
CA PRO A 46 5.77 -10.05 -2.91
C PRO A 46 4.70 -9.95 -4.01
N ILE A 47 4.64 -10.97 -4.88
CA ILE A 47 3.66 -11.04 -5.97
C ILE A 47 2.24 -11.24 -5.41
N ALA A 48 2.08 -12.10 -4.40
CA ALA A 48 0.79 -12.33 -3.77
C ALA A 48 0.33 -11.09 -3.00
N LEU A 49 1.23 -10.43 -2.24
CA LEU A 49 0.94 -9.19 -1.54
C LEU A 49 0.46 -8.10 -2.50
N LYS A 50 1.19 -7.90 -3.61
CA LYS A 50 0.78 -6.94 -4.65
C LYS A 50 -0.65 -7.20 -5.12
N LYS A 51 -0.97 -8.45 -5.47
CA LYS A 51 -2.30 -8.81 -5.99
C LYS A 51 -3.40 -8.57 -4.96
N GLU A 52 -3.18 -8.99 -3.71
CA GLU A 52 -4.14 -8.83 -2.63
C GLU A 52 -4.41 -7.35 -2.32
N LEU A 53 -3.34 -6.54 -2.27
CA LEU A 53 -3.43 -5.12 -2.00
C LEU A 53 -4.13 -4.37 -3.14
N GLU A 54 -3.82 -4.68 -4.40
CA GLU A 54 -4.49 -4.09 -5.55
C GLU A 54 -5.97 -4.47 -5.61
N ALA A 55 -6.32 -5.74 -5.36
CA ALA A 55 -7.70 -6.20 -5.33
C ALA A 55 -8.50 -5.54 -4.20
N THR A 56 -7.91 -5.43 -3.02
CA THR A 56 -8.53 -4.77 -1.86
C THR A 56 -8.78 -3.30 -2.15
N VAL A 57 -7.76 -2.56 -2.65
CA VAL A 57 -7.91 -1.14 -2.98
C VAL A 57 -8.94 -0.92 -4.09
N TYR A 58 -8.94 -1.77 -5.12
CA TYR A 58 -9.94 -1.73 -6.19
C TYR A 58 -11.36 -1.86 -5.61
N TRP A 59 -11.58 -2.89 -4.78
CA TRP A 59 -12.87 -3.12 -4.14
C TRP A 59 -13.29 -1.96 -3.23
N LEU A 60 -12.36 -1.39 -2.45
CA LEU A 60 -12.67 -0.24 -1.60
C LEU A 60 -13.12 0.98 -2.43
N ILE A 61 -12.46 1.25 -3.56
CA ILE A 61 -12.82 2.36 -4.43
C ILE A 61 -14.22 2.16 -5.03
N GLN A 62 -14.56 0.92 -5.42
CA GLN A 62 -15.86 0.61 -6.05
C GLN A 62 -17.01 0.52 -5.05
N GLU A 63 -16.83 -0.22 -3.96
CA GLU A 63 -17.92 -0.68 -3.10
C GLU A 63 -17.93 -0.01 -1.72
N LYS A 64 -16.79 0.55 -1.28
CA LYS A 64 -16.58 1.06 0.08
C LYS A 64 -15.82 2.39 0.09
N PHE A 65 -16.28 3.37 -0.69
CA PHE A 65 -15.54 4.61 -0.91
C PHE A 65 -15.21 5.37 0.39
N THR A 66 -16.09 5.32 1.41
CA THR A 66 -15.82 5.91 2.73
C THR A 66 -14.66 5.21 3.44
N ASP A 67 -14.60 3.87 3.39
CA ASP A 67 -13.51 3.10 4.01
C ASP A 67 -12.19 3.33 3.26
N TYR A 68 -12.24 3.48 1.93
CA TYR A 68 -11.11 3.93 1.12
C TYR A 68 -10.55 5.29 1.60
N LEU A 69 -11.40 6.31 1.78
CA LEU A 69 -10.95 7.61 2.25
C LEU A 69 -10.36 7.54 3.68
N ASN A 70 -10.98 6.75 4.56
CA ASN A 70 -10.48 6.51 5.91
C ASN A 70 -9.10 5.83 5.89
N LEU A 71 -8.92 4.84 5.02
CA LEU A 71 -7.64 4.15 4.82
C LEU A 71 -6.54 5.13 4.40
N LEU A 72 -6.80 5.99 3.40
CA LEU A 72 -5.82 6.98 2.97
C LEU A 72 -5.42 7.95 4.08
N TYR A 73 -6.39 8.36 4.90
CA TYR A 73 -6.15 9.24 6.04
C TYR A 73 -5.24 8.59 7.09
N ILE A 74 -5.54 7.35 7.48
CA ILE A 74 -4.77 6.60 8.50
C ILE A 74 -3.34 6.32 8.03
N ILE A 75 -3.19 5.97 6.74
CA ILE A 75 -1.90 5.70 6.12
C ILE A 75 -1.09 6.99 5.90
N ASP A 76 -1.73 8.15 6.02
CA ASP A 76 -1.18 9.47 5.74
C ASP A 76 -0.74 9.59 4.27
N VAL A 77 -1.59 9.14 3.34
CA VAL A 77 -1.42 9.34 1.90
C VAL A 77 -1.82 10.77 1.56
N PRO A 78 -0.93 11.62 1.02
CA PRO A 78 -1.28 13.01 0.74
C PRO A 78 -2.33 13.11 -0.37
N GLU A 79 -3.45 13.76 -0.07
CA GLU A 79 -4.55 14.00 -1.02
C GLU A 79 -4.06 14.65 -2.33
N LYS A 80 -3.06 15.54 -2.23
CA LYS A 80 -2.42 16.18 -3.39
C LYS A 80 -1.78 15.18 -4.35
N GLU A 81 -1.27 14.05 -3.87
CA GLU A 81 -0.68 13.01 -4.73
C GLU A 81 -1.78 12.18 -5.38
N VAL A 82 -2.85 11.87 -4.63
CA VAL A 82 -4.03 11.17 -5.15
C VAL A 82 -4.70 11.99 -6.27
N LYS A 83 -4.84 13.31 -6.09
CA LYS A 83 -5.43 14.20 -7.11
C LYS A 83 -4.60 14.36 -8.40
N LYS A 84 -3.31 14.05 -8.35
CA LYS A 84 -2.45 14.06 -9.55
C LYS A 84 -2.57 12.78 -10.38
N LEU A 85 -3.10 11.71 -9.78
CA LEU A 85 -3.27 10.45 -10.45
C LEU A 85 -4.22 10.62 -11.63
N LYS A 86 -3.77 10.14 -12.79
CA LYS A 86 -4.59 10.03 -13.99
C LYS A 86 -4.84 8.54 -14.19
N GLY A 87 -6.04 8.10 -13.86
CA GLY A 87 -6.52 6.76 -14.19
C GLY A 87 -7.55 6.89 -15.30
N ASP A 88 -7.25 6.33 -16.46
CA ASP A 88 -8.22 6.21 -17.55
C ASP A 88 -9.36 5.25 -17.16
N ASP A 89 -9.10 4.36 -16.20
CA ASP A 89 -10.06 3.49 -15.53
C ASP A 89 -9.71 3.26 -14.05
N ILE A 90 -10.64 2.63 -13.33
CA ILE A 90 -10.50 2.33 -11.89
C ILE A 90 -9.36 1.32 -11.63
N ALA A 91 -9.10 0.38 -12.54
CA ALA A 91 -8.05 -0.62 -12.36
C ALA A 91 -6.65 0.02 -12.36
N THR A 92 -6.44 0.96 -13.27
CA THR A 92 -5.23 1.77 -13.35
C THR A 92 -5.08 2.65 -12.11
N LEU A 93 -6.19 3.28 -11.69
CA LEU A 93 -6.21 4.13 -10.50
C LEU A 93 -5.90 3.32 -9.23
N SER A 94 -6.47 2.13 -9.05
CA SER A 94 -6.22 1.28 -7.89
C SER A 94 -4.77 0.84 -7.80
N GLY A 95 -4.12 0.52 -8.93
CA GLY A 95 -2.69 0.21 -8.97
C GLY A 95 -1.82 1.39 -8.53
N GLN A 96 -2.12 2.60 -9.03
CA GLN A 96 -1.39 3.81 -8.64
C GLN A 96 -1.56 4.15 -7.15
N ILE A 97 -2.77 4.04 -6.62
CA ILE A 97 -3.07 4.25 -5.20
C ILE A 97 -2.39 3.19 -4.34
N CYS A 98 -2.42 1.91 -4.76
CA CYS A 98 -1.78 0.80 -4.09
C CYS A 98 -0.27 1.09 -3.88
N PHE A 99 0.40 1.60 -4.91
CA PHE A 99 1.79 2.04 -4.76
C PHE A 99 1.96 3.19 -3.74
N LEU A 100 1.09 4.20 -3.76
CA LEU A 100 1.17 5.31 -2.79
C LEU A 100 1.01 4.82 -1.35
N ILE A 101 0.05 3.93 -1.12
CA ILE A 101 -0.18 3.26 0.18
C ILE A 101 1.09 2.53 0.61
N LEU A 102 1.60 1.65 -0.24
CA LEU A 102 2.77 0.84 0.06
C LEU A 102 4.02 1.70 0.31
N LYS A 103 4.20 2.77 -0.47
CA LYS A 103 5.28 3.73 -0.29
C LYS A 103 5.23 4.40 1.08
N ARG A 104 4.04 4.80 1.56
CA ARG A 104 3.90 5.42 2.89
C ARG A 104 4.20 4.42 4.00
N GLU A 105 3.68 3.20 3.90
CA GLU A 105 3.98 2.15 4.89
C GLU A 105 5.45 1.78 4.93
N TRP A 106 6.08 1.67 3.75
CA TRP A 106 7.51 1.43 3.65
C TRP A 106 8.33 2.55 4.29
N GLN A 107 8.00 3.81 4.02
CA GLN A 107 8.66 4.95 4.67
C GLN A 107 8.56 4.85 6.20
N LYS A 108 7.38 4.55 6.75
CA LYS A 108 7.21 4.38 8.21
C LYS A 108 8.12 3.28 8.76
N VAL A 109 8.18 2.12 8.10
CA VAL A 109 9.03 1.00 8.54
C VAL A 109 10.51 1.35 8.42
N TRP A 110 10.93 1.91 7.30
CA TRP A 110 12.32 2.27 7.04
C TRP A 110 12.82 3.34 8.03
N TYR A 111 12.05 4.41 8.26
CA TYR A 111 12.44 5.45 9.22
C TYR A 111 12.56 4.91 10.64
N ARG A 112 11.65 4.02 11.07
CA ARG A 112 11.75 3.38 12.39
C ARG A 112 13.03 2.56 12.52
N ASN A 113 13.45 1.85 11.47
CA ASN A 113 14.68 1.06 11.49
C ASN A 113 15.95 1.92 11.49
N GLN A 114 15.95 3.07 10.81
CA GLN A 114 17.14 3.93 10.67
C GLN A 114 17.39 4.83 11.88
N TYR A 115 16.33 5.22 12.59
CA TYR A 115 16.41 6.21 13.68
C TYR A 115 15.91 5.66 15.02
N GLN A 116 15.96 4.34 15.20
CA GLN A 116 15.64 3.66 16.45
C GLN A 116 16.76 3.81 17.49
#